data_AF-A0A1X1ETT2-F1
#
_entry.id   AF-A0A1X1ETT2-F1
#
_cell.length_a   1.000
_cell.length_b   1.000
_cell.length_c   1.000
_cell.angle_alpha   90.00
_cell.angle_beta   90.00
_cell.angle_gamma   90.00
#
_symmetry.space_group_name_H-M   'P 1'
#
loop_
_entity.id
_entity.type
_entity.pdbx_description
1 polymer ?
#
loop_
_entity_poly.entity_id
_entity_poly.type
_entity_poly.pdbx_seq_one_letter_code
_entity_poly.pdbx_strand_id
1 'polypeptide(L)'
;MLRITVILTLLLLAGCSSTPKGVDCPGEVATIYGQAMGNTEARIFDLVNAFSVTKDDVTVQSGRLHSSDRFQYVPSAVTPEGYYAQRLSDKQFRLINPYQNTMITWTCP
;
A
#
# COMPACT_ATOMS: atom_id res chain seq x y z
N MET A 1 -39.64 -5.18 -21.53
CA MET A 1 -38.86 -5.89 -20.51
C MET A 1 -37.40 -6.11 -20.92
N LEU A 2 -37.10 -6.65 -22.12
CA LEU A 2 -35.73 -6.87 -22.61
C LEU A 2 -34.79 -5.65 -22.51
N ARG A 3 -35.28 -4.44 -22.81
CA ARG A 3 -34.48 -3.20 -22.75
C ARG A 3 -34.01 -2.83 -21.34
N ILE A 4 -34.81 -3.12 -20.32
CA ILE A 4 -34.46 -2.84 -18.92
C ILE A 4 -33.41 -3.83 -18.43
N THR A 5 -33.52 -5.09 -18.84
CA THR A 5 -32.55 -6.14 -18.53
C THR A 5 -31.17 -5.82 -19.11
N VAL A 6 -31.11 -5.35 -20.36
CA VAL A 6 -29.85 -4.95 -21.02
C VAL A 6 -29.18 -3.78 -20.29
N ILE A 7 -29.95 -2.76 -19.90
CA ILE A 7 -29.44 -1.59 -19.16
C ILE A 7 -28.91 -2.01 -17.78
N LEU A 8 -29.63 -2.88 -17.06
CA LEU A 8 -29.16 -3.41 -15.77
C LEU A 8 -27.86 -4.20 -15.90
N THR A 9 -27.74 -5.06 -16.92
CA THR A 9 -26.51 -5.82 -17.14
C THR A 9 -25.30 -4.91 -17.46
N LEU A 10 -25.51 -3.84 -18.22
CA LEU A 10 -24.44 -2.86 -18.53
C LEU A 10 -24.00 -2.08 -17.28
N LEU A 11 -24.94 -1.71 -16.40
CA LEU A 11 -24.63 -1.03 -15.13
C LEU A 11 -23.87 -1.94 -14.15
N LEU A 12 -24.23 -3.23 -14.08
CA LEU A 12 -23.53 -4.21 -13.24
C LEU A 12 -22.08 -4.46 -13.71
N LEU A 13 -21.83 -4.45 -15.03
CA LEU A 13 -20.49 -4.62 -15.61
C LEU A 13 -19.59 -3.40 -15.36
N ALA A 14 -20.13 -2.18 -15.37
CA ALA A 14 -19.35 -0.96 -15.14
C ALA A 14 -18.86 -0.83 -13.68
N GLY A 15 -19.60 -1.37 -12.71
CA GLY A 15 -19.25 -1.31 -11.28
C GLY A 15 -18.02 -2.13 -10.89
N CYS A 16 -17.58 -3.08 -11.73
CA CYS A 16 -16.42 -3.94 -11.45
C CYS A 16 -15.10 -3.39 -12.00
N SER A 17 -15.13 -2.28 -12.76
CA SER A 17 -13.93 -1.75 -13.45
C SER A 17 -13.24 -0.60 -12.71
N SER A 18 -13.69 -0.21 -11.51
CA SER A 18 -12.99 0.80 -10.72
C SER A 18 -11.81 0.14 -9.98
N THR A 19 -10.70 -0.08 -10.67
CA THR A 19 -9.44 -0.36 -10.00
C THR A 19 -9.14 0.82 -9.07
N PRO A 20 -8.91 0.61 -7.75
CA PRO A 20 -8.57 1.70 -6.85
C PRO A 20 -7.40 2.48 -7.44
N LYS A 21 -7.52 3.80 -7.59
CA LYS A 21 -6.35 4.58 -8.03
C LYS A 21 -5.39 4.67 -6.85
N GLY A 22 -4.09 4.55 -7.11
CA GLY A 22 -3.10 4.84 -6.08
C GLY A 22 -3.28 6.27 -5.58
N VAL A 23 -2.94 6.50 -4.31
CA VAL A 23 -3.06 7.79 -3.61
C VAL A 23 -1.68 8.32 -3.30
N ASP A 24 -1.43 9.61 -3.53
CA ASP A 24 -0.18 10.25 -3.13
C ASP A 24 -0.20 10.49 -1.61
N CYS A 25 0.78 9.95 -0.91
CA CYS A 25 0.84 9.94 0.54
C CYS A 25 2.15 10.58 1.03
N PRO A 26 2.11 11.57 1.94
CA PRO A 26 3.30 12.05 2.61
C PRO A 26 3.91 10.94 3.47
N GLY A 27 5.23 10.92 3.53
CA GLY A 27 6.00 9.95 4.30
C GLY A 27 7.07 10.59 5.16
N GLU A 28 7.23 10.07 6.36
CA GLU A 28 8.32 10.42 7.27
C GLU A 28 9.46 9.41 7.09
N VAL A 29 10.67 9.92 6.87
CA VAL A 29 11.91 9.13 6.83
C VAL A 29 12.55 9.20 8.20
N ALA A 30 12.85 8.04 8.78
CA ALA A 30 13.52 7.93 10.07
C ALA A 30 14.54 6.79 10.06
N THR A 31 15.42 6.74 11.05
CA THR A 31 16.19 5.54 11.32
C THR A 31 15.28 4.42 11.82
N ILE A 32 15.72 3.16 11.82
CA ILE A 32 14.89 2.06 12.35
C ILE A 32 14.61 2.21 13.86
N TYR A 33 15.35 3.07 14.54
CA TYR A 33 15.18 3.41 15.96
C TYR A 33 14.29 4.65 16.17
N GLY A 34 13.73 5.24 15.11
CA GLY A 34 12.79 6.35 15.21
C GLY A 34 13.41 7.74 15.20
N GLN A 35 14.71 7.88 14.92
CA GLN A 35 15.32 9.21 14.76
C GLN A 35 14.90 9.79 13.40
N ALA A 36 14.18 10.90 13.39
CA ALA A 36 13.77 11.58 12.18
C ALA A 36 14.96 11.97 11.28
N MET A 37 14.82 11.75 9.98
CA MET A 37 15.82 12.04 8.94
C MET A 37 15.30 12.97 7.85
N GLY A 38 13.97 13.14 7.75
CA GLY A 38 13.34 14.03 6.78
C GLY A 38 11.97 13.52 6.34
N ASN A 39 11.48 14.08 5.24
CA ASN A 39 10.19 13.71 4.67
C ASN A 39 10.35 13.29 3.20
N THR A 40 9.37 12.55 2.71
CA THR A 40 9.25 12.12 1.32
C THR A 40 7.77 12.09 0.93
N GLU A 41 7.50 11.89 -0.34
CA GLU A 41 6.17 11.56 -0.85
C GLU A 41 6.29 10.28 -1.69
N ALA A 42 5.23 9.49 -1.74
CA ALA A 42 5.11 8.37 -2.66
C ALA A 42 3.65 8.07 -2.98
N ARG A 43 3.42 7.47 -4.13
CA ARG A 43 2.13 6.94 -4.53
C ARG A 43 1.93 5.54 -3.92
N ILE A 44 0.92 5.37 -3.07
CA ILE A 44 0.54 4.09 -2.48
C ILE A 44 -0.64 3.51 -3.24
N PHE A 45 -0.53 2.24 -3.63
CA PHE A 45 -1.66 1.47 -4.15
C PHE A 45 -1.91 0.29 -3.22
N ASP A 46 -3.10 0.24 -2.61
CA ASP A 46 -3.45 -0.77 -1.61
C ASP A 46 -4.42 -1.82 -2.16
N LEU A 47 -4.09 -3.09 -1.93
CA LEU A 47 -4.91 -4.26 -2.20
C LEU A 47 -5.26 -4.97 -0.89
N VAL A 48 -6.20 -5.92 -0.92
CA VAL A 48 -6.61 -6.65 0.28
C VAL A 48 -5.42 -7.29 1.03
N ASN A 49 -4.48 -7.90 0.30
CA ASN A 49 -3.38 -8.69 0.86
C ASN A 49 -1.98 -8.24 0.42
N ALA A 50 -1.87 -7.09 -0.21
CA ALA A 50 -0.62 -6.52 -0.70
C ALA A 50 -0.79 -4.99 -0.87
N PHE A 51 0.32 -4.27 -0.95
CA PHE A 51 0.37 -2.90 -1.43
C PHE A 51 1.64 -2.66 -2.26
N SER A 52 1.66 -1.59 -3.03
CA SER A 52 2.86 -1.09 -3.69
C SER A 52 3.13 0.36 -3.34
N VAL A 53 4.41 0.71 -3.36
CA VAL A 53 4.90 2.08 -3.17
C VAL A 53 5.62 2.49 -4.44
N THR A 54 5.19 3.58 -5.08
CA THR A 54 5.82 4.12 -6.28
C THR A 54 6.35 5.53 -6.01
N LYS A 55 7.63 5.75 -6.34
CA LYS A 55 8.31 7.05 -6.25
C LYS A 55 9.33 7.15 -7.37
N ASP A 56 9.38 8.28 -8.08
CA ASP A 56 10.37 8.56 -9.13
C ASP A 56 10.49 7.41 -10.16
N ASP A 57 9.35 6.92 -10.65
CA ASP A 57 9.20 5.76 -11.56
C ASP A 57 9.68 4.40 -11.01
N VAL A 58 10.17 4.35 -9.77
CA VAL A 58 10.52 3.11 -9.07
C VAL A 58 9.32 2.62 -8.28
N THR A 59 8.95 1.35 -8.47
CA THR A 59 7.86 0.71 -7.74
C THR A 59 8.38 -0.46 -6.91
N VAL A 60 8.11 -0.44 -5.61
CA VAL A 60 8.38 -1.53 -4.67
C VAL A 60 7.07 -2.25 -4.36
N GLN A 61 7.05 -3.57 -4.56
CA GLN A 61 5.93 -4.43 -4.22
C GLN A 61 6.14 -5.02 -2.83
N SER A 62 5.19 -4.84 -1.92
CA SER A 62 5.28 -5.44 -0.57
C SER A 62 5.33 -6.97 -0.60
N GLY A 63 4.75 -7.60 -1.63
CA GLY A 63 4.47 -9.02 -1.64
C GLY A 63 3.19 -9.36 -0.89
N ARG A 64 2.95 -10.65 -0.65
CA ARG A 64 1.76 -11.11 0.07
C ARG A 64 1.95 -10.89 1.55
N LEU A 65 1.16 -9.99 2.14
CA LEU A 65 1.20 -9.70 3.57
C LEU A 65 0.77 -10.94 4.38
N HIS A 66 1.57 -11.27 5.37
CA HIS A 66 1.36 -12.37 6.30
C HIS A 66 0.75 -11.82 7.59
N SER A 67 -0.58 -11.90 7.70
CA SER A 67 -1.37 -11.90 8.93
C SER A 67 -2.85 -11.78 8.53
N SER A 68 -3.71 -12.66 9.03
CA SER A 68 -5.16 -12.52 8.89
C SER A 68 -5.81 -11.78 10.06
N ASP A 69 -5.08 -11.62 11.18
CA ASP A 69 -5.54 -10.93 12.38
C ASP A 69 -4.63 -9.73 12.67
N ARG A 70 -5.08 -8.56 12.19
CA ARG A 70 -4.40 -7.27 12.37
C ARG A 70 -4.37 -6.77 13.82
N PHE A 71 -5.15 -7.37 14.73
CA PHE A 71 -5.13 -7.02 16.14
C PHE A 71 -4.03 -7.74 16.91
N GLN A 72 -3.54 -8.87 16.39
CA GLN A 72 -2.44 -9.64 16.98
C GLN A 72 -1.11 -9.36 16.30
N TYR A 73 -1.09 -9.24 14.97
CA TYR A 73 0.13 -9.04 14.21
C TYR A 73 -0.07 -8.02 13.10
N VAL A 74 0.92 -7.12 12.95
CA VAL A 74 1.00 -6.18 11.83
C VAL A 74 1.16 -6.98 10.52
N PRO A 75 0.21 -6.87 9.57
CA PRO A 75 0.36 -7.50 8.26
C PRO A 75 1.64 -7.05 7.57
N SER A 76 2.52 -7.99 7.23
CA SER A 76 3.87 -7.68 6.77
C SER A 76 4.44 -8.74 5.82
N ALA A 77 5.44 -8.35 5.04
CA ALA A 77 6.14 -9.22 4.12
C ALA A 77 7.57 -8.71 3.85
N VAL A 78 8.44 -9.58 3.35
CA VAL A 78 9.76 -9.19 2.84
C VAL A 78 9.67 -9.06 1.33
N THR A 79 10.05 -7.90 0.79
CA THR A 79 10.03 -7.65 -0.65
C THR A 79 11.17 -8.40 -1.35
N PRO A 80 11.11 -8.60 -2.69
CA PRO A 80 12.20 -9.22 -3.44
C PRO A 80 13.55 -8.51 -3.29
N GLU A 81 13.52 -7.19 -3.06
CA GLU A 81 14.70 -6.35 -2.84
C GLU A 81 15.23 -6.44 -1.39
N GLY A 82 14.53 -7.14 -0.51
CA GLY A 82 14.92 -7.33 0.89
C GLY A 82 14.43 -6.26 1.86
N TYR A 83 13.47 -5.42 1.45
CA TYR A 83 12.81 -4.50 2.38
C TYR A 83 11.78 -5.24 3.24
N TYR A 84 11.60 -4.78 4.48
CA TYR A 84 10.49 -5.26 5.30
C TYR A 84 9.30 -4.30 5.16
N ALA A 85 8.24 -4.77 4.51
CA ALA A 85 7.02 -4.03 4.21
C ALA A 85 5.96 -4.32 5.28
N GLN A 86 5.29 -3.28 5.78
CA GLN A 86 4.26 -3.40 6.81
C GLN A 86 3.05 -2.52 6.49
N ARG A 87 1.85 -3.05 6.72
CA ARG A 87 0.60 -2.28 6.76
C ARG A 87 0.23 -2.04 8.22
N LEU A 88 0.46 -0.84 8.72
CA LEU A 88 0.22 -0.47 10.11
C LEU A 88 -1.26 -0.19 10.38
N SER A 89 -1.96 0.36 9.39
CA SER A 89 -3.41 0.57 9.38
C SER A 89 -3.94 0.54 7.94
N ASP A 90 -5.22 0.84 7.76
CA ASP A 90 -5.82 1.11 6.45
C ASP A 90 -5.27 2.35 5.74
N LYS A 91 -4.52 3.20 6.45
CA LYS A 91 -3.95 4.45 5.93
C LYS A 91 -2.44 4.59 6.13
N GLN A 92 -1.82 3.67 6.86
CA GLN A 92 -0.40 3.76 7.19
C GLN A 92 0.37 2.57 6.67
N PHE A 93 1.41 2.86 5.89
CA PHE A 93 2.24 1.89 5.20
C PHE A 93 3.70 2.17 5.52
N ARG A 94 4.49 1.13 5.73
CA ARG A 94 5.90 1.27 6.08
C ARG A 94 6.79 0.38 5.24
N LEU A 95 7.91 0.92 4.79
CA LEU A 95 9.04 0.16 4.26
C LEU A 95 10.25 0.38 5.14
N ILE A 96 10.91 -0.71 5.53
CA ILE A 96 12.13 -0.69 6.32
C ILE A 96 13.26 -1.27 5.45
N ASN A 97 14.33 -0.50 5.30
CA ASN A 97 15.59 -0.98 4.73
C ASN A 97 16.59 -1.22 5.86
N PRO A 98 16.78 -2.49 6.30
CA PRO A 98 17.67 -2.80 7.41
C PRO A 98 19.14 -2.52 7.06
N TYR A 99 19.53 -2.62 5.79
CA TYR A 99 20.92 -2.42 5.34
C TYR A 99 21.36 -0.95 5.43
N GLN A 100 20.41 -0.02 5.32
CA GLN A 100 20.67 1.42 5.38
C GLN A 100 20.27 2.04 6.72
N ASN A 101 19.77 1.24 7.67
CA ASN A 101 19.20 1.75 8.92
C ASN A 101 18.12 2.82 8.67
N THR A 102 17.25 2.59 7.69
CA THR A 102 16.18 3.54 7.34
C THR A 102 14.81 2.87 7.37
N MET A 103 13.82 3.64 7.78
CA MET A 103 12.41 3.31 7.63
C MET A 103 11.67 4.52 7.07
N ILE A 104 10.66 4.26 6.26
CA ILE A 104 9.75 5.29 5.76
C ILE A 104 8.33 4.88 6.13
N THR A 105 7.60 5.76 6.79
CA THR A 105 6.17 5.56 7.09
C THR A 105 5.34 6.57 6.31
N TRP A 106 4.53 6.09 5.37
CA TRP A 106 3.57 6.90 4.64
C TRP A 106 2.21 6.90 5.33
N THR A 107 1.59 8.08 5.40
CA THR A 107 0.23 8.26 5.93
C THR A 107 -0.66 8.85 4.84
N CYS A 108 -1.66 8.09 4.40
CA CYS A 108 -2.59 8.47 3.34
C CYS A 108 -3.84 9.18 3.89
N PRO A 109 -4.51 10.03 3.09
CA PRO A 109 -5.74 10.75 3.49
C PRO A 109 -6.95 9.86 3.80
#